data_AF-A0A2G7GCS9-F1
#
_entry.id   AF-A0A2G7GCS9-F1
#
_cell.length_a   1.000
_cell.length_b   1.000
_cell.length_c   1.000
_cell.angle_alpha   90.00
_cell.angle_beta   90.00
_cell.angle_gamma   90.00
#
_symmetry.space_group_name_H-M   'P 1'
#
loop_
_entity.id
_entity.type
_entity.pdbx_description
1 polymer ?
#
loop_
_entity_poly.entity_id
_entity_poly.type
_entity_poly.pdbx_seq_one_letter_code
_entity_poly.pdbx_strand_id
1 'polypeptide(L)'
;MFKLYHRSQYLCVLLCIVSLTVTLILTPTFHQKTVASTRTHSAAELRGVWLTNIDSDVLFESDRLKNAIGRLHQLNFNTLYPTVWNWGYTLYPSRVAQRVIGRSLDPTPGLQRRDVLNEIVQQAHRKGMAAIPWFEFGFMAPADSLLAQRHPQWLTSRRDGSKIWQEGTHERVWLNPFRPDVQQFILDLIVEIVGNYDVDGIQFDDHFGLPSEFGYDAYTVALYQKEHQGQSPPSDPQDAEWVRWRADKITNYMQRVFHTIKARKQNCLISVSPNPQRVSYDLFLADWEKWERKGFIEELILQVYRNDINVFISELQYPEVVAAQRHIPVGVGILSGLKNRHVPIKQVQEQVTEVRRHKFAGVSFFFYETLWNLSQEKSSDRQSVFQRLFSAATPRPNIYKGWKSN
;
A
#
# COMPACT_ATOMS: atom_id res chain seq x y z
N MET A 1 -41.18 47.38 -69.52
CA MET A 1 -42.18 47.84 -70.52
C MET A 1 -42.99 46.60 -70.92
N PHE A 2 -44.28 46.56 -70.53
CA PHE A 2 -45.35 45.68 -71.02
C PHE A 2 -45.14 44.14 -71.02
N LYS A 3 -45.81 43.40 -70.12
CA LYS A 3 -47.01 42.52 -70.34
C LYS A 3 -46.69 41.16 -69.67
N LEU A 4 -47.56 40.28 -69.18
CA LEU A 4 -49.00 40.06 -69.22
C LEU A 4 -49.29 38.96 -68.16
N TYR A 5 -50.31 39.09 -67.31
CA TYR A 5 -51.64 38.43 -67.36
C TYR A 5 -51.87 37.18 -66.49
N HIS A 6 -53.05 37.22 -65.87
CA HIS A 6 -53.77 36.20 -65.11
C HIS A 6 -54.17 34.94 -65.87
N ARG A 7 -54.31 33.82 -65.13
CA ARG A 7 -55.53 32.96 -65.01
C ARG A 7 -55.30 31.91 -63.89
N SER A 8 -56.12 31.89 -62.82
CA SER A 8 -57.33 31.05 -62.60
C SER A 8 -56.94 29.58 -62.33
N GLN A 9 -57.23 28.94 -61.18
CA GLN A 9 -58.57 28.46 -60.77
C GLN A 9 -58.59 27.73 -59.40
N TYR A 10 -59.64 28.04 -58.62
CA TYR A 10 -60.49 27.20 -57.74
C TYR A 10 -60.09 26.61 -56.36
N LEU A 11 -60.99 26.91 -55.40
CA LEU A 11 -61.57 26.11 -54.28
C LEU A 11 -60.62 25.58 -53.18
N CYS A 12 -60.90 25.62 -51.87
CA CYS A 12 -62.14 25.77 -51.09
C CYS A 12 -61.76 26.03 -49.60
N VAL A 13 -62.36 27.03 -48.94
CA VAL A 13 -63.15 26.90 -47.67
C VAL A 13 -62.41 26.34 -46.42
N LEU A 14 -62.36 26.94 -45.23
CA LEU A 14 -63.05 28.08 -44.62
C LEU A 14 -62.28 28.54 -43.34
N LEU A 15 -62.04 29.86 -43.26
CA LEU A 15 -62.22 30.81 -42.14
C LEU A 15 -62.01 30.40 -40.65
N CYS A 16 -61.20 31.22 -39.94
CA CYS A 16 -61.67 32.24 -38.97
C CYS A 16 -60.44 32.98 -38.39
N ILE A 17 -60.09 34.17 -38.90
CA ILE A 17 -60.36 35.51 -38.33
C ILE A 17 -59.86 35.67 -36.87
N VAL A 18 -58.86 36.52 -36.66
CA VAL A 18 -58.97 37.85 -36.01
C VAL A 18 -57.57 38.34 -35.65
N SER A 19 -57.22 39.44 -36.28
CA SER A 19 -56.11 40.35 -36.00
C SER A 19 -56.18 40.88 -34.57
N LEU A 20 -55.04 40.96 -33.86
CA LEU A 20 -54.88 41.99 -32.84
C LEU A 20 -53.42 42.43 -32.69
N THR A 21 -53.32 43.74 -32.58
CA THR A 21 -52.18 44.62 -32.42
C THR A 21 -51.40 44.43 -31.12
N VAL A 22 -50.09 44.69 -31.23
CA VAL A 22 -49.07 45.02 -30.22
C VAL A 22 -49.57 45.22 -28.79
N THR A 23 -49.05 44.40 -27.89
CA THR A 23 -49.00 44.70 -26.45
C THR A 23 -47.56 44.48 -25.97
N LEU A 24 -46.98 45.55 -25.43
CA LEU A 24 -45.69 45.53 -24.74
C LEU A 24 -45.88 44.70 -23.45
N ILE A 25 -45.30 43.50 -23.39
CA ILE A 25 -45.26 42.71 -22.16
C ILE A 25 -43.81 42.67 -21.67
N LEU A 26 -43.58 43.40 -20.58
CA LEU A 26 -42.45 43.22 -19.67
C LEU A 26 -42.43 41.75 -19.22
N THR A 27 -41.60 40.93 -19.83
CA THR A 27 -41.35 39.57 -19.34
C THR A 27 -40.46 39.66 -18.11
N PRO A 28 -40.88 39.14 -16.94
CA PRO A 28 -39.98 39.01 -15.81
C PRO A 28 -38.88 38.01 -16.22
N THR A 29 -37.63 38.43 -16.14
CA THR A 29 -36.50 37.51 -16.20
C THR A 29 -36.60 36.59 -15.00
N PHE A 30 -37.22 35.42 -15.18
CA PHE A 30 -37.04 34.30 -14.28
C PHE A 30 -35.55 33.96 -14.30
N HIS A 31 -34.80 34.50 -13.35
CA HIS A 31 -33.54 33.92 -12.93
C HIS A 31 -33.89 32.53 -12.38
N GLN A 32 -33.86 31.52 -13.25
CA GLN A 32 -33.53 30.18 -12.79
C GLN A 32 -32.15 30.33 -12.14
N LYS A 33 -32.14 30.36 -10.80
CA LYS A 33 -30.96 29.93 -10.06
C LYS A 33 -30.76 28.49 -10.49
N THR A 34 -29.96 28.28 -11.52
CA THR A 34 -29.20 27.06 -11.68
C THR A 34 -28.41 26.97 -10.39
N VAL A 35 -28.95 26.25 -9.41
CA VAL A 35 -28.15 25.70 -8.34
C VAL A 35 -27.24 24.73 -9.06
N ALA A 36 -26.10 25.26 -9.53
CA ALA A 36 -24.97 24.44 -9.85
C ALA A 36 -24.73 23.66 -8.56
N SER A 37 -25.18 22.41 -8.54
CA SER A 37 -24.70 21.44 -7.59
C SER A 37 -23.22 21.32 -7.92
N THR A 38 -22.42 22.18 -7.29
CA THR A 38 -21.04 21.86 -6.97
C THR A 38 -21.12 20.66 -6.05
N ARG A 39 -21.31 19.46 -6.65
CA ARG A 39 -20.63 18.28 -6.13
C ARG A 39 -19.16 18.68 -6.14
N THR A 40 -18.71 19.24 -5.04
CA THR A 40 -17.32 19.14 -4.63
C THR A 40 -17.07 17.64 -4.61
N HIS A 41 -16.57 17.11 -5.73
CA HIS A 41 -15.90 15.84 -5.72
C HIS A 41 -14.76 16.04 -4.73
N SER A 42 -14.99 15.66 -3.46
CA SER A 42 -13.91 15.50 -2.50
C SER A 42 -12.88 14.65 -3.23
N ALA A 43 -11.70 15.23 -3.47
CA ALA A 43 -10.61 14.48 -4.08
C ALA A 43 -10.40 13.23 -3.22
N ALA A 44 -10.32 12.07 -3.87
CA ALA A 44 -10.04 10.82 -3.17
C ALA A 44 -8.72 10.97 -2.41
N GLU A 45 -8.67 10.45 -1.19
CA GLU A 45 -7.48 10.53 -0.32
C GLU A 45 -7.32 9.20 0.41
N LEU A 46 -6.14 8.61 0.32
CA LEU A 46 -5.77 7.42 1.07
C LEU A 46 -5.56 7.81 2.54
N ARG A 47 -6.22 7.10 3.45
CA ARG A 47 -6.11 7.30 4.91
C ARG A 47 -5.90 5.96 5.57
N GLY A 48 -4.64 5.56 5.61
CA GLY A 48 -4.18 4.24 5.99
C GLY A 48 -3.66 4.14 7.42
N VAL A 49 -3.69 2.94 7.98
CA VAL A 49 -3.03 2.62 9.24
C VAL A 49 -2.53 1.18 9.22
N TRP A 50 -1.30 0.97 9.70
CA TRP A 50 -0.78 -0.38 9.95
C TRP A 50 -1.29 -0.92 11.29
N LEU A 51 -1.78 -2.16 11.28
CA LEU A 51 -2.19 -2.92 12.46
C LEU A 51 -1.20 -4.08 12.65
N THR A 52 -0.35 -4.00 13.67
CA THR A 52 0.69 -5.01 13.96
C THR A 52 0.44 -5.70 15.30
N ASN A 53 1.14 -6.80 15.57
CA ASN A 53 1.26 -7.48 16.86
C ASN A 53 2.56 -7.14 17.59
N ILE A 54 3.41 -6.27 17.02
CA ILE A 54 4.65 -5.79 17.64
C ILE A 54 4.35 -4.45 18.31
N ASP A 55 4.66 -4.35 19.61
CA ASP A 55 4.38 -3.16 20.43
C ASP A 55 2.90 -2.68 20.35
N SER A 56 1.99 -3.61 20.03
CA SER A 56 0.55 -3.37 19.91
C SER A 56 -0.23 -4.57 20.41
N ASP A 57 -1.33 -4.29 21.10
CA ASP A 57 -2.24 -5.34 21.54
C ASP A 57 -3.51 -5.43 20.69
N VAL A 58 -3.63 -4.62 19.63
CA VAL A 58 -4.85 -4.42 18.84
C VAL A 58 -5.38 -5.72 18.23
N LEU A 59 -4.50 -6.66 17.90
CA LEU A 59 -4.84 -7.93 17.25
C LEU A 59 -5.24 -9.04 18.25
N PHE A 60 -4.87 -8.94 19.53
CA PHE A 60 -4.96 -10.05 20.49
C PHE A 60 -6.34 -10.25 21.12
N GLU A 61 -7.28 -9.31 20.94
CA GLU A 61 -8.64 -9.43 21.49
C GLU A 61 -9.69 -8.93 20.48
N SER A 62 -10.75 -9.71 20.27
CA SER A 62 -11.81 -9.37 19.29
C SER A 62 -12.51 -8.05 19.60
N ASP A 63 -12.79 -7.76 20.87
CA ASP A 63 -13.44 -6.49 21.25
C ASP A 63 -12.50 -5.29 21.08
N ARG A 64 -11.21 -5.44 21.43
CA ARG A 64 -10.20 -4.41 21.18
C ARG A 64 -10.08 -4.12 19.69
N LEU A 65 -9.96 -5.15 18.87
CA LEU A 65 -9.90 -5.05 17.41
C LEU A 65 -11.14 -4.34 16.85
N LYS A 66 -12.33 -4.75 17.29
CA LYS A 66 -13.60 -4.17 16.84
C LYS A 66 -13.72 -2.69 17.21
N ASN A 67 -13.33 -2.34 18.43
CA ASN A 67 -13.33 -0.96 18.89
C ASN A 67 -12.31 -0.11 18.14
N ALA A 68 -11.13 -0.65 17.84
CA ALA A 68 -10.09 0.00 17.04
C ALA A 68 -10.59 0.33 15.62
N ILE A 69 -11.09 -0.67 14.90
CA ILE A 69 -11.66 -0.50 13.55
C ILE A 69 -12.86 0.46 13.59
N GLY A 70 -13.71 0.37 14.62
CA GLY A 70 -14.82 1.29 14.84
C GLY A 70 -14.37 2.75 14.99
N ARG A 71 -13.33 2.98 15.80
CA ARG A 71 -12.75 4.32 16.01
C ARG A 71 -12.10 4.87 14.75
N LEU A 72 -11.34 4.06 14.03
CA LEU A 72 -10.71 4.44 12.76
C LEU A 72 -11.76 4.89 11.74
N HIS A 73 -12.85 4.14 11.61
CA HIS A 73 -13.98 4.52 10.74
C HIS A 73 -14.63 5.84 11.18
N GLN A 74 -14.88 6.04 12.48
CA GLN A 74 -15.43 7.31 13.01
C GLN A 74 -14.53 8.51 12.69
N LEU A 75 -13.22 8.30 12.68
CA LEU A 75 -12.21 9.30 12.31
C LEU A 75 -11.92 9.35 10.80
N ASN A 76 -12.80 8.74 9.97
CA ASN A 76 -12.75 8.76 8.51
C ASN A 76 -11.46 8.19 7.89
N PHE A 77 -10.80 7.24 8.56
CA PHE A 77 -9.83 6.35 7.92
C PHE A 77 -10.55 5.42 6.94
N ASN A 78 -9.87 4.99 5.89
CA ASN A 78 -10.47 4.18 4.83
C ASN A 78 -9.65 2.96 4.41
N THR A 79 -8.46 2.76 4.99
CA THR A 79 -7.58 1.65 4.63
C THR A 79 -6.89 1.08 5.86
N LEU A 80 -6.91 -0.25 6.00
CA LEU A 80 -6.19 -1.00 7.03
C LEU A 80 -5.12 -1.86 6.37
N TYR A 81 -3.91 -1.84 6.93
CA TYR A 81 -2.80 -2.72 6.55
C TYR A 81 -2.49 -3.69 7.71
N PRO A 82 -3.25 -4.79 7.85
CA PRO A 82 -3.02 -5.75 8.93
C PRO A 82 -1.80 -6.63 8.65
N THR A 83 -0.89 -6.75 9.60
CA THR A 83 0.22 -7.70 9.51
C THR A 83 -0.32 -9.12 9.39
N VAL A 84 0.21 -9.88 8.43
CA VAL A 84 -0.13 -11.30 8.23
C VAL A 84 1.08 -12.22 8.26
N TRP A 85 2.29 -11.67 8.14
CA TRP A 85 3.55 -12.41 8.13
C TRP A 85 4.65 -11.61 8.85
N ASN A 86 5.03 -12.07 10.05
CA ASN A 86 6.19 -11.60 10.78
C ASN A 86 6.67 -12.66 11.78
N TRP A 87 7.83 -12.45 12.40
CA TRP A 87 8.40 -13.34 13.43
C TRP A 87 8.49 -14.84 13.06
N GLY A 88 8.47 -15.16 11.77
CA GLY A 88 8.46 -16.55 11.28
C GLY A 88 7.12 -17.28 11.42
N TYR A 89 6.02 -16.55 11.63
CA TYR A 89 4.66 -17.08 11.74
C TYR A 89 3.65 -16.29 10.89
N THR A 90 2.52 -16.93 10.61
CA THR A 90 1.33 -16.25 10.08
C THR A 90 0.44 -15.76 11.22
N LEU A 91 -0.24 -14.63 11.01
CA LEU A 91 -1.30 -14.10 11.91
C LEU A 91 -2.72 -14.49 11.47
N TYR A 92 -2.81 -15.45 10.55
CA TYR A 92 -4.03 -16.11 10.11
C TYR A 92 -3.80 -17.64 10.03
N PRO A 93 -4.84 -18.47 10.18
CA PRO A 93 -4.71 -19.92 10.06
C PRO A 93 -4.28 -20.34 8.64
N SER A 94 -3.05 -20.83 8.52
CA SER A 94 -2.40 -21.18 7.25
C SER A 94 -2.05 -22.67 7.16
N ARG A 95 -2.49 -23.34 6.09
CA ARG A 95 -2.07 -24.72 5.80
C ARG A 95 -0.64 -24.77 5.27
N VAL A 96 -0.21 -23.72 4.58
CA VAL A 96 1.16 -23.54 4.09
C VAL A 96 2.12 -23.43 5.27
N ALA A 97 1.83 -22.55 6.24
CA ALA A 97 2.63 -22.41 7.46
C ALA A 97 2.65 -23.71 8.27
N GLN A 98 1.53 -24.41 8.41
CA GLN A 98 1.48 -25.70 9.10
C GLN A 98 2.43 -26.73 8.48
N ARG A 99 2.52 -26.77 7.15
CA ARG A 99 3.42 -27.69 6.43
C ARG A 99 4.88 -27.33 6.60
N VAL A 100 5.22 -26.04 6.47
CA VAL A 100 6.61 -25.56 6.42
C VAL A 100 7.18 -25.37 7.84
N ILE A 101 6.45 -24.68 8.70
CA ILE A 101 6.88 -24.26 10.04
C ILE A 101 6.44 -25.28 11.12
N GLY A 102 5.44 -26.12 10.83
CA GLY A 102 4.84 -27.03 11.81
C GLY A 102 3.77 -26.37 12.67
N ARG A 103 3.42 -25.11 12.38
CA ARG A 103 2.38 -24.33 13.05
C ARG A 103 1.54 -23.59 12.02
N SER A 104 0.22 -23.68 12.12
CA SER A 104 -0.70 -22.97 11.23
C SER A 104 -0.88 -21.50 11.58
N LEU A 105 -0.45 -21.07 12.77
CA LEU A 105 -0.68 -19.74 13.32
C LEU A 105 0.41 -19.45 14.36
N ASP A 106 0.76 -18.18 14.52
CA ASP A 106 1.55 -17.69 15.65
C ASP A 106 0.97 -18.24 16.97
N PRO A 107 1.79 -18.78 17.89
CA PRO A 107 1.32 -19.47 19.09
C PRO A 107 0.86 -18.55 20.23
N THR A 108 0.95 -17.22 20.07
CA THR A 108 0.57 -16.25 21.10
C THR A 108 -0.90 -16.45 21.51
N PRO A 109 -1.21 -16.52 22.82
CA PRO A 109 -2.55 -16.89 23.31
C PRO A 109 -3.72 -16.09 22.71
N GLY A 110 -3.58 -14.76 22.55
CA GLY A 110 -4.65 -13.89 22.02
C GLY A 110 -4.99 -14.10 20.54
N LEU A 111 -4.15 -14.83 19.80
CA LEU A 111 -4.39 -15.20 18.41
C LEU A 111 -5.04 -16.58 18.29
N GLN A 112 -4.89 -17.45 19.29
CA GLN A 112 -5.32 -18.84 19.19
C GLN A 112 -6.83 -18.95 18.97
N ARG A 113 -7.23 -19.91 18.11
CA ARG A 113 -8.63 -20.21 17.77
C ARG A 113 -9.37 -19.05 17.08
N ARG A 114 -8.64 -18.04 16.60
CA ARG A 114 -9.19 -16.92 15.85
C ARG A 114 -8.64 -16.90 14.44
N ASP A 115 -9.44 -16.36 13.54
CA ASP A 115 -8.98 -15.93 12.22
C ASP A 115 -9.02 -14.41 12.19
N VAL A 116 -7.95 -13.80 12.71
CA VAL A 116 -7.86 -12.35 12.87
C VAL A 116 -7.94 -11.64 11.53
N LEU A 117 -7.38 -12.22 10.46
CA LEU A 117 -7.49 -11.65 9.13
C LEU A 117 -8.94 -11.62 8.64
N ASN A 118 -9.69 -12.72 8.77
CA ASN A 118 -11.10 -12.74 8.41
C ASN A 118 -11.93 -11.76 9.28
N GLU A 119 -11.64 -11.66 10.59
CA GLU A 119 -12.27 -10.66 11.46
C GLU A 119 -12.03 -9.22 10.95
N ILE A 120 -10.82 -8.90 10.51
CA ILE A 120 -10.47 -7.57 9.99
C ILE A 120 -11.17 -7.29 8.66
N VAL A 121 -11.09 -8.22 7.70
CA VAL A 121 -11.72 -8.07 6.37
C VAL A 121 -13.21 -7.81 6.52
N GLN A 122 -13.92 -8.64 7.28
CA GLN A 122 -15.37 -8.48 7.46
C GLN A 122 -15.73 -7.15 8.12
N GLN A 123 -14.98 -6.72 9.13
CA GLN A 123 -15.27 -5.48 9.85
C GLN A 123 -14.91 -4.23 9.04
N ALA A 124 -13.81 -4.27 8.28
CA ALA A 124 -13.40 -3.22 7.38
C ALA A 124 -14.46 -2.99 6.28
N HIS A 125 -14.86 -4.07 5.61
CA HIS A 125 -15.83 -4.01 4.51
C HIS A 125 -17.22 -3.54 4.94
N ARG A 126 -17.71 -3.98 6.11
CA ARG A 126 -18.97 -3.46 6.69
C ARG A 126 -18.94 -1.95 6.94
N LYS A 127 -17.75 -1.36 7.01
CA LYS A 127 -17.50 0.07 7.24
C LYS A 127 -16.99 0.80 5.99
N GLY A 128 -16.97 0.13 4.84
CA GLY A 128 -16.47 0.68 3.58
C GLY A 128 -14.97 0.99 3.57
N MET A 129 -14.19 0.30 4.41
CA MET A 129 -12.73 0.42 4.45
C MET A 129 -12.08 -0.76 3.73
N ALA A 130 -10.96 -0.51 3.08
CA ALA A 130 -10.16 -1.54 2.45
C ALA A 130 -9.29 -2.29 3.47
N ALA A 131 -9.10 -3.59 3.29
CA ALA A 131 -8.16 -4.43 4.03
C ALA A 131 -7.09 -4.98 3.08
N ILE A 132 -5.85 -4.56 3.29
CA ILE A 132 -4.68 -4.97 2.50
C ILE A 132 -3.66 -5.66 3.42
N PRO A 133 -3.70 -7.00 3.54
CA PRO A 133 -2.71 -7.78 4.28
C PRO A 133 -1.27 -7.41 3.98
N TRP A 134 -0.50 -7.23 5.05
CA TRP A 134 0.86 -6.74 5.01
C TRP A 134 1.88 -7.82 5.42
N PHE A 135 2.81 -8.09 4.50
CA PHE A 135 3.94 -8.99 4.70
C PHE A 135 5.13 -8.21 5.27
N GLU A 136 5.04 -7.84 6.56
CA GLU A 136 6.02 -7.00 7.27
C GLU A 136 7.45 -7.53 7.17
N PHE A 137 7.67 -8.82 7.47
CA PHE A 137 9.03 -9.36 7.51
C PHE A 137 9.57 -9.77 6.15
N GLY A 138 8.75 -9.88 5.10
CA GLY A 138 9.20 -10.38 3.79
C GLY A 138 10.07 -11.65 3.91
N PHE A 139 11.38 -11.51 3.63
CA PHE A 139 12.38 -12.58 3.75
C PHE A 139 13.15 -12.61 5.08
N MET A 140 12.94 -11.65 5.98
CA MET A 140 13.52 -11.63 7.32
C MET A 140 12.82 -12.63 8.24
N ALA A 141 13.56 -13.20 9.19
CA ALA A 141 13.02 -14.03 10.25
C ALA A 141 13.85 -13.89 11.54
N PRO A 142 13.29 -14.18 12.73
CA PRO A 142 14.08 -14.37 13.94
C PRO A 142 15.06 -15.53 13.77
N ALA A 143 16.29 -15.35 14.25
CA ALA A 143 17.34 -16.38 14.15
C ALA A 143 16.94 -17.69 14.85
N ASP A 144 16.17 -17.59 15.93
CA ASP A 144 15.65 -18.69 16.74
C ASP A 144 14.27 -19.19 16.30
N SER A 145 13.70 -18.68 15.21
CA SER A 145 12.36 -19.10 14.76
C SER A 145 12.30 -20.57 14.34
N LEU A 146 11.13 -21.20 14.48
CA LEU A 146 10.90 -22.56 13.96
C LEU A 146 11.16 -22.65 12.45
N LEU A 147 10.92 -21.57 11.70
CA LEU A 147 11.24 -21.48 10.28
C LEU A 147 12.75 -21.65 10.04
N ALA A 148 13.57 -20.86 10.73
CA ALA A 148 15.03 -20.91 10.62
C ALA A 148 15.61 -22.26 11.09
N GLN A 149 15.07 -22.83 12.17
CA GLN A 149 15.49 -24.12 12.71
C GLN A 149 15.14 -25.30 11.78
N ARG A 150 13.96 -25.28 11.15
CA ARG A 150 13.49 -26.35 10.26
C ARG A 150 14.08 -26.25 8.86
N HIS A 151 14.45 -25.05 8.43
CA HIS A 151 14.99 -24.79 7.09
C HIS A 151 16.30 -24.01 7.13
N PRO A 152 17.36 -24.50 7.80
CA PRO A 152 18.65 -23.81 7.85
C PRO A 152 19.27 -23.61 6.46
N GLN A 153 18.96 -24.50 5.51
CA GLN A 153 19.37 -24.42 4.11
C GLN A 153 18.71 -23.26 3.33
N TRP A 154 17.66 -22.64 3.88
CA TRP A 154 17.03 -21.46 3.28
C TRP A 154 17.76 -20.17 3.66
N LEU A 155 18.61 -20.18 4.69
CA LEU A 155 19.25 -18.98 5.21
C LEU A 155 20.45 -18.59 4.35
N THR A 156 20.52 -17.31 3.95
CA THR A 156 21.70 -16.76 3.29
C THR A 156 22.82 -16.44 4.30
N SER A 157 23.95 -15.92 3.82
CA SER A 157 25.10 -15.52 4.64
C SER A 157 25.86 -14.38 3.97
N ARG A 158 26.59 -13.62 4.78
CA ARG A 158 27.65 -12.72 4.32
C ARG A 158 28.83 -13.53 3.79
N ARG A 159 29.78 -12.83 3.18
CA ARG A 159 30.99 -13.43 2.61
C ARG A 159 31.85 -14.16 3.63
N ASP A 160 31.87 -13.70 4.88
CA ASP A 160 32.58 -14.35 6.00
C ASP A 160 31.84 -15.56 6.58
N GLY A 161 30.67 -15.90 6.04
CA GLY A 161 29.81 -17.00 6.51
C GLY A 161 28.85 -16.61 7.63
N SER A 162 28.95 -15.39 8.20
CA SER A 162 28.03 -14.92 9.24
C SER A 162 26.60 -14.77 8.68
N LYS A 163 25.61 -15.10 9.52
CA LYS A 163 24.18 -15.08 9.14
C LYS A 163 23.36 -14.06 9.92
N ILE A 164 23.85 -13.65 11.09
CA ILE A 164 23.11 -12.82 12.02
C ILE A 164 23.12 -11.37 11.55
N TRP A 165 21.92 -10.80 11.46
CA TRP A 165 21.66 -9.38 11.32
C TRP A 165 21.12 -8.85 12.65
N GLN A 166 21.81 -7.89 13.25
CA GLN A 166 21.39 -7.34 14.54
C GLN A 166 20.35 -6.23 14.33
N GLU A 167 19.12 -6.47 14.76
CA GLU A 167 18.04 -5.48 14.76
C GLU A 167 17.75 -5.04 16.20
N GLY A 168 18.45 -3.99 16.64
CA GLY A 168 18.42 -3.57 18.04
C GLY A 168 18.93 -4.69 18.94
N THR A 169 18.08 -5.22 19.82
CA THR A 169 18.41 -6.36 20.70
C THR A 169 18.06 -7.71 20.11
N HIS A 170 17.45 -7.77 18.92
CA HIS A 170 16.97 -9.00 18.31
C HIS A 170 17.93 -9.50 17.23
N GLU A 171 18.27 -10.78 17.30
CA GLU A 171 19.02 -11.46 16.26
C GLU A 171 18.07 -11.89 15.13
N ARG A 172 18.37 -11.44 13.92
CA ARG A 172 17.64 -11.77 12.70
C ARG A 172 18.50 -12.61 11.76
N VAL A 173 17.82 -13.36 10.91
CA VAL A 173 18.38 -14.03 9.74
C VAL A 173 17.52 -13.69 8.53
N TRP A 174 18.08 -13.91 7.35
CA TRP A 174 17.39 -13.69 6.09
C TRP A 174 17.26 -14.99 5.32
N LEU A 175 16.05 -15.29 4.88
CA LEU A 175 15.79 -16.31 3.87
C LEU A 175 16.41 -15.84 2.55
N ASN A 176 16.94 -16.77 1.77
CA ASN A 176 17.55 -16.48 0.48
C ASN A 176 16.46 -16.32 -0.60
N PRO A 177 16.19 -15.10 -1.10
CA PRO A 177 15.13 -14.85 -2.09
C PRO A 177 15.46 -15.41 -3.48
N PHE A 178 16.69 -15.89 -3.71
CA PHE A 178 17.12 -16.47 -4.99
C PHE A 178 16.80 -17.96 -5.09
N ARG A 179 16.39 -18.60 -3.98
CA ARG A 179 16.04 -20.01 -3.96
C ARG A 179 14.57 -20.24 -4.37
N PRO A 180 14.29 -21.16 -5.31
CA PRO A 180 12.94 -21.47 -5.73
C PRO A 180 12.01 -21.97 -4.61
N ASP A 181 12.55 -22.70 -3.63
CA ASP A 181 11.77 -23.22 -2.49
C ASP A 181 11.34 -22.10 -1.53
N VAL A 182 12.22 -21.15 -1.23
CA VAL A 182 11.89 -19.92 -0.48
C VAL A 182 10.86 -19.07 -1.23
N GLN A 183 11.08 -18.84 -2.52
CA GLN A 183 10.12 -18.11 -3.37
C GLN A 183 8.75 -18.78 -3.40
N GLN A 184 8.72 -20.12 -3.54
CA GLN A 184 7.46 -20.86 -3.56
C GLN A 184 6.73 -20.76 -2.22
N PHE A 185 7.44 -20.85 -1.09
CA PHE A 185 6.83 -20.73 0.23
C PHE A 185 6.12 -19.39 0.42
N ILE A 186 6.80 -18.28 0.14
CA ILE A 186 6.20 -16.94 0.27
C ILE A 186 5.05 -16.77 -0.74
N LEU A 187 5.21 -17.24 -1.97
CA LEU A 187 4.15 -17.20 -2.99
C LEU A 187 2.91 -18.01 -2.58
N ASP A 188 3.09 -19.18 -1.98
CA ASP A 188 2.00 -20.03 -1.50
C ASP A 188 1.21 -19.35 -0.37
N LEU A 189 1.88 -18.64 0.55
CA LEU A 189 1.21 -17.82 1.58
C LEU A 189 0.37 -16.71 0.94
N ILE A 190 0.92 -16.01 -0.07
CA ILE A 190 0.21 -14.96 -0.80
C ILE A 190 -1.03 -15.53 -1.51
N VAL A 191 -0.89 -16.64 -2.22
CA VAL A 191 -1.99 -17.28 -2.96
C VAL A 191 -3.05 -17.83 -2.01
N GLU A 192 -2.66 -18.35 -0.85
CA GLU A 192 -3.59 -18.78 0.19
C GLU A 192 -4.46 -17.62 0.68
N ILE A 193 -3.87 -16.45 0.94
CA ILE A 193 -4.62 -15.25 1.33
C ILE A 193 -5.56 -14.79 0.20
N VAL A 194 -5.02 -14.58 -1.00
CA VAL A 194 -5.79 -14.06 -2.14
C VAL A 194 -6.93 -15.01 -2.55
N GLY A 195 -6.74 -16.31 -2.34
CA GLY A 195 -7.73 -17.33 -2.67
C GLY A 195 -8.80 -17.58 -1.61
N ASN A 196 -8.52 -17.30 -0.33
CA ASN A 196 -9.41 -17.68 0.77
C ASN A 196 -10.08 -16.49 1.47
N TYR A 197 -9.59 -15.27 1.25
CA TYR A 197 -10.07 -14.06 1.91
C TYR A 197 -10.50 -13.02 0.87
N ASP A 198 -11.56 -12.26 1.18
CA ASP A 198 -11.98 -11.14 0.34
C ASP A 198 -11.11 -9.91 0.60
N VAL A 199 -9.81 -10.01 0.33
CA VAL A 199 -8.87 -8.91 0.54
C VAL A 199 -8.88 -7.95 -0.65
N ASP A 200 -8.61 -6.67 -0.40
CA ASP A 200 -8.55 -5.63 -1.43
C ASP A 200 -7.19 -5.60 -2.13
N GLY A 201 -6.15 -6.14 -1.50
CA GLY A 201 -4.78 -6.14 -2.01
C GLY A 201 -3.84 -6.97 -1.15
N ILE A 202 -2.56 -6.97 -1.52
CA ILE A 202 -1.44 -7.44 -0.70
C ILE A 202 -0.41 -6.32 -0.64
N GLN A 203 0.15 -6.07 0.55
CA GLN A 203 1.25 -5.13 0.73
C GLN A 203 2.55 -5.84 1.10
N PHE A 204 3.64 -5.46 0.43
CA PHE A 204 5.00 -5.88 0.74
C PHE A 204 5.78 -4.73 1.41
N ASP A 205 6.53 -5.03 2.46
CA ASP A 205 7.41 -4.03 3.11
C ASP A 205 8.80 -3.94 2.45
N ASP A 206 9.67 -3.12 3.03
CA ASP A 206 11.08 -2.99 2.68
C ASP A 206 11.88 -4.30 2.85
N HIS A 207 11.43 -5.21 3.74
CA HIS A 207 12.00 -6.56 3.90
C HIS A 207 11.64 -7.54 2.77
N PHE A 208 10.87 -7.12 1.76
CA PHE A 208 10.74 -7.87 0.50
C PHE A 208 11.95 -7.67 -0.44
N GLY A 209 13.06 -7.17 0.11
CA GLY A 209 14.40 -7.19 -0.44
C GLY A 209 15.34 -8.15 0.29
N LEU A 210 16.64 -7.87 0.24
CA LEU A 210 17.70 -8.54 0.97
C LEU A 210 18.83 -7.55 1.29
N PRO A 211 19.34 -7.46 2.53
CA PRO A 211 20.45 -6.57 2.82
C PRO A 211 21.66 -6.89 1.93
N SER A 212 22.26 -5.86 1.34
CA SER A 212 23.28 -6.01 0.30
C SER A 212 24.56 -6.71 0.77
N GLU A 213 24.77 -6.85 2.07
CA GLU A 213 25.85 -7.64 2.67
C GLU A 213 25.66 -9.17 2.51
N PHE A 214 24.44 -9.64 2.26
CA PHE A 214 24.08 -11.06 2.14
C PHE A 214 24.11 -11.58 0.69
N GLY A 215 23.77 -12.86 0.46
CA GLY A 215 23.79 -13.47 -0.87
C GLY A 215 25.12 -14.16 -1.22
N TYR A 216 25.97 -14.43 -0.23
CA TYR A 216 27.22 -15.18 -0.40
C TYR A 216 27.11 -16.65 0.04
N ASP A 217 25.90 -17.15 0.29
CA ASP A 217 25.69 -18.57 0.56
C ASP A 217 25.98 -19.43 -0.69
N ALA A 218 26.27 -20.71 -0.46
CA ALA A 218 26.71 -21.62 -1.50
C ALA A 218 25.73 -21.74 -2.68
N TYR A 219 24.42 -21.64 -2.45
CA TYR A 219 23.43 -21.66 -3.52
C TYR A 219 23.55 -20.42 -4.40
N THR A 220 23.61 -19.23 -3.79
CA THR A 220 23.70 -17.97 -4.55
C THR A 220 25.01 -17.86 -5.32
N VAL A 221 26.14 -18.26 -4.71
CA VAL A 221 27.46 -18.28 -5.38
C VAL A 221 27.44 -19.22 -6.58
N ALA A 222 26.91 -20.44 -6.42
CA ALA A 222 26.81 -21.39 -7.53
C ALA A 222 25.88 -20.89 -8.64
N LEU A 223 24.78 -20.23 -8.29
CA LEU A 223 23.87 -19.61 -9.25
C LEU A 223 24.57 -18.48 -10.03
N TYR A 224 25.31 -17.61 -9.34
CA TYR A 224 26.09 -16.54 -9.98
C TYR A 224 27.14 -17.12 -10.93
N GLN A 225 27.96 -18.07 -10.47
CA GLN A 225 28.98 -18.74 -11.29
C GLN A 225 28.39 -19.36 -12.55
N LYS A 226 27.24 -20.04 -12.42
CA LYS A 226 26.54 -20.63 -13.57
C LYS A 226 26.17 -19.58 -14.63
N GLU A 227 25.76 -18.39 -14.20
CA GLU A 227 25.36 -17.30 -15.10
C GLU A 227 26.53 -16.43 -15.58
N HIS A 228 27.71 -16.56 -14.95
CA HIS A 228 28.92 -15.79 -15.23
C HIS A 228 30.10 -16.67 -15.65
N GLN A 229 29.84 -17.75 -16.39
CA GLN A 229 30.88 -18.60 -16.99
C GLN A 229 31.91 -19.13 -15.98
N GLY A 230 31.46 -19.44 -14.77
CA GLY A 230 32.28 -19.96 -13.67
C GLY A 230 32.94 -18.88 -12.80
N GLN A 231 32.78 -17.59 -13.10
CA GLN A 231 33.35 -16.51 -12.29
C GLN A 231 32.63 -16.41 -10.94
N SER A 232 33.41 -16.26 -9.86
CA SER A 232 32.88 -16.01 -8.52
C SER A 232 32.33 -14.59 -8.40
N PRO A 233 31.32 -14.35 -7.52
CA PRO A 233 30.82 -13.01 -7.29
C PRO A 233 31.91 -12.09 -6.71
N PRO A 234 31.85 -10.78 -7.00
CA PRO A 234 32.74 -9.78 -6.42
C PRO A 234 32.81 -9.86 -4.89
N SER A 235 33.99 -9.56 -4.34
CA SER A 235 34.19 -9.55 -2.89
C SER A 235 33.51 -8.37 -2.19
N ASP A 236 33.34 -7.27 -2.91
CA ASP A 236 32.62 -6.09 -2.42
C ASP A 236 31.10 -6.32 -2.56
N PRO A 237 30.33 -6.35 -1.45
CA PRO A 237 28.87 -6.45 -1.51
C PRO A 237 28.21 -5.29 -2.26
N GLN A 238 28.88 -4.15 -2.41
CA GLN A 238 28.40 -2.98 -3.13
C GLN A 238 28.92 -2.88 -4.57
N ASP A 239 29.62 -3.91 -5.08
CA ASP A 239 29.97 -3.94 -6.50
C ASP A 239 28.70 -3.77 -7.35
N ALA A 240 28.75 -2.82 -8.30
CA ALA A 240 27.57 -2.38 -9.03
C ALA A 240 26.93 -3.50 -9.86
N GLU A 241 27.73 -4.42 -10.40
CA GLU A 241 27.22 -5.58 -11.14
C GLU A 241 26.55 -6.55 -10.17
N TRP A 242 27.19 -6.83 -9.04
CA TRP A 242 26.69 -7.77 -8.04
C TRP A 242 25.39 -7.30 -7.36
N VAL A 243 25.30 -6.02 -7.03
CA VAL A 243 24.07 -5.38 -6.53
C VAL A 243 22.96 -5.53 -7.57
N ARG A 244 23.22 -5.11 -8.81
CA ARG A 244 22.23 -5.16 -9.90
C ARG A 244 21.77 -6.59 -10.19
N TRP A 245 22.67 -7.55 -10.26
CA TRP A 245 22.34 -8.94 -10.54
C TRP A 245 21.38 -9.52 -9.49
N ARG A 246 21.67 -9.30 -8.20
CA ARG A 246 20.79 -9.76 -7.10
C ARG A 246 19.46 -9.02 -7.10
N ALA A 247 19.45 -7.71 -7.28
CA ALA A 247 18.23 -6.90 -7.36
C ALA A 247 17.35 -7.35 -8.55
N ASP A 248 17.97 -7.75 -9.68
CA ASP A 248 17.25 -8.29 -10.84
C ASP A 248 16.61 -9.65 -10.54
N LYS A 249 17.23 -10.50 -9.73
CA LYS A 249 16.59 -11.75 -9.27
C LYS A 249 15.35 -11.48 -8.42
N ILE A 250 15.41 -10.52 -7.50
CA ILE A 250 14.26 -10.13 -6.67
C ILE A 250 13.18 -9.49 -7.56
N THR A 251 13.56 -8.68 -8.55
CA THR A 251 12.64 -8.11 -9.54
C THR A 251 11.91 -9.18 -10.36
N ASN A 252 12.62 -10.24 -10.78
CA ASN A 252 12.00 -11.36 -11.49
C ASN A 252 11.03 -12.14 -10.58
N TYR A 253 11.33 -12.24 -9.28
CA TYR A 253 10.40 -12.80 -8.32
C TYR A 253 9.16 -11.91 -8.12
N MET A 254 9.33 -10.59 -8.00
CA MET A 254 8.21 -9.64 -7.93
C MET A 254 7.32 -9.72 -9.18
N GLN A 255 7.91 -9.88 -10.37
CA GLN A 255 7.16 -10.15 -11.60
C GLN A 255 6.30 -11.40 -11.46
N ARG A 256 6.87 -12.51 -10.97
CA ARG A 256 6.14 -13.77 -10.76
C ARG A 256 5.00 -13.60 -9.76
N VAL A 257 5.25 -12.91 -8.65
CA VAL A 257 4.24 -12.59 -7.63
C VAL A 257 3.08 -11.83 -8.24
N PHE A 258 3.36 -10.74 -8.98
CA PHE A 258 2.35 -9.94 -9.66
C PHE A 258 1.45 -10.79 -10.56
N HIS A 259 2.04 -11.54 -11.51
CA HIS A 259 1.27 -12.34 -12.45
C HIS A 259 0.44 -13.42 -11.75
N THR A 260 0.97 -14.01 -10.68
CA THR A 260 0.27 -15.04 -9.91
C THR A 260 -0.92 -14.45 -9.15
N ILE A 261 -0.76 -13.29 -8.51
CA ILE A 261 -1.86 -12.57 -7.84
C ILE A 261 -2.94 -12.21 -8.87
N LYS A 262 -2.56 -11.62 -10.01
CA LYS A 262 -3.50 -11.21 -11.05
C LYS A 262 -4.27 -12.38 -11.66
N ALA A 263 -3.60 -13.50 -11.90
CA ALA A 263 -4.25 -14.72 -12.37
C ALA A 263 -5.27 -15.29 -11.36
N ARG A 264 -5.04 -15.09 -10.05
CA ARG A 264 -5.93 -15.57 -8.98
C ARG A 264 -7.09 -14.62 -8.69
N LYS A 265 -6.82 -13.32 -8.61
CA LYS A 265 -7.78 -12.25 -8.34
C LYS A 265 -7.32 -10.98 -9.07
N GLN A 266 -7.82 -10.77 -10.28
CA GLN A 266 -7.44 -9.66 -11.17
C GLN A 266 -7.47 -8.29 -10.48
N ASN A 267 -8.50 -8.07 -9.64
CA ASN A 267 -8.71 -6.80 -8.97
C ASN A 267 -7.92 -6.62 -7.65
N CYS A 268 -7.16 -7.62 -7.21
CA CYS A 268 -6.34 -7.55 -6.00
C CYS A 268 -5.16 -6.60 -6.23
N LEU A 269 -5.07 -5.54 -5.43
CA LEU A 269 -4.02 -4.52 -5.52
C LEU A 269 -2.66 -5.10 -5.10
N ILE A 270 -1.60 -4.73 -5.82
CA ILE A 270 -0.22 -4.93 -5.35
C ILE A 270 0.30 -3.61 -4.79
N SER A 271 0.41 -3.53 -3.46
CA SER A 271 0.94 -2.39 -2.72
C SER A 271 2.36 -2.68 -2.25
N VAL A 272 3.24 -1.68 -2.25
CA VAL A 272 4.56 -1.76 -1.62
C VAL A 272 4.75 -0.58 -0.69
N SER A 273 5.31 -0.83 0.50
CA SER A 273 5.68 0.19 1.47
C SER A 273 7.20 0.20 1.69
N PRO A 274 8.00 0.81 0.81
CA PRO A 274 9.44 0.76 0.90
C PRO A 274 10.03 2.02 1.55
N ASN A 275 11.31 1.95 1.93
CA ASN A 275 12.14 3.13 2.13
C ASN A 275 12.33 3.92 0.81
N PRO A 276 12.91 5.15 0.86
CA PRO A 276 13.38 5.84 -0.34
C PRO A 276 14.27 4.95 -1.23
N GLN A 277 14.15 5.10 -2.55
CA GLN A 277 14.76 4.18 -3.55
C GLN A 277 16.23 3.90 -3.29
N ARG A 278 17.03 4.94 -3.00
CA ARG A 278 18.46 4.76 -2.69
C ARG A 278 18.69 3.80 -1.52
N VAL A 279 17.89 3.88 -0.46
CA VAL A 279 18.01 2.96 0.69
C VAL A 279 17.53 1.57 0.30
N SER A 280 16.35 1.48 -0.35
CA SER A 280 15.78 0.21 -0.77
C SER A 280 16.68 -0.56 -1.74
N TYR A 281 17.26 0.11 -2.73
CA TYR A 281 18.13 -0.50 -3.73
C TYR A 281 19.54 -0.74 -3.18
N ASP A 282 20.21 0.31 -2.68
CA ASP A 282 21.63 0.21 -2.34
C ASP A 282 21.88 -0.67 -1.10
N LEU A 283 20.96 -0.64 -0.13
CA LEU A 283 21.11 -1.38 1.12
C LEU A 283 20.29 -2.66 1.17
N PHE A 284 19.18 -2.75 0.43
CA PHE A 284 18.24 -3.88 0.51
C PHE A 284 17.92 -4.53 -0.84
N LEU A 285 18.61 -4.16 -1.94
CA LEU A 285 18.45 -4.80 -3.26
C LEU A 285 17.00 -4.78 -3.80
N ALA A 286 16.13 -3.94 -3.23
CA ALA A 286 14.73 -3.78 -3.60
C ALA A 286 14.57 -2.58 -4.53
N ASP A 287 14.50 -2.84 -5.84
CA ASP A 287 14.38 -1.83 -6.87
C ASP A 287 12.91 -1.46 -7.14
N TRP A 288 12.27 -0.77 -6.19
CA TRP A 288 10.85 -0.45 -6.31
C TRP A 288 10.56 0.51 -7.47
N GLU A 289 11.50 1.38 -7.84
CA GLU A 289 11.39 2.23 -9.02
C GLU A 289 11.23 1.35 -10.28
N LYS A 290 12.11 0.35 -10.47
CA LYS A 290 12.00 -0.57 -11.60
C LYS A 290 10.72 -1.40 -11.55
N TRP A 291 10.25 -1.80 -10.38
CA TRP A 291 8.99 -2.54 -10.25
C TRP A 291 7.80 -1.68 -10.68
N GLU A 292 7.80 -0.39 -10.31
CA GLU A 292 6.80 0.58 -10.76
C GLU A 292 6.86 0.81 -12.27
N ARG A 293 8.05 1.06 -12.82
CA ARG A 293 8.23 1.25 -14.27
C ARG A 293 7.78 0.03 -15.09
N LYS A 294 7.90 -1.17 -14.53
CA LYS A 294 7.43 -2.43 -15.14
C LYS A 294 5.95 -2.72 -14.89
N GLY A 295 5.25 -1.91 -14.09
CA GLY A 295 3.83 -2.09 -13.77
C GLY A 295 3.55 -3.24 -12.81
N PHE A 296 4.53 -3.66 -11.99
CA PHE A 296 4.35 -4.73 -11.00
C PHE A 296 3.79 -4.25 -9.67
N ILE A 297 3.79 -2.94 -9.43
CA ILE A 297 3.17 -2.32 -8.26
C ILE A 297 2.11 -1.34 -8.73
N GLU A 298 1.01 -1.29 -7.98
CA GLU A 298 -0.16 -0.48 -8.30
C GLU A 298 -0.47 0.56 -7.22
N GLU A 299 0.17 0.44 -6.07
CA GLU A 299 0.16 1.41 -4.99
C GLU A 299 1.53 1.46 -4.32
N LEU A 300 2.01 2.67 -4.05
CA LEU A 300 3.26 2.90 -3.33
C LEU A 300 2.96 3.70 -2.07
N ILE A 301 3.36 3.19 -0.90
CA ILE A 301 3.31 3.91 0.37
C ILE A 301 4.74 4.19 0.83
N LEU A 302 5.32 5.31 0.37
CA LEU A 302 6.72 5.63 0.64
C LEU A 302 6.94 5.93 2.13
N GLN A 303 7.82 5.18 2.80
CA GLN A 303 8.13 5.37 4.22
C GLN A 303 9.05 6.58 4.43
N VAL A 304 8.50 7.74 4.79
CA VAL A 304 9.27 8.97 5.02
C VAL A 304 9.33 9.28 6.51
N TYR A 305 10.05 8.44 7.25
CA TYR A 305 10.19 8.57 8.71
C TYR A 305 11.33 9.54 9.06
N ARG A 306 11.10 10.83 8.79
CA ARG A 306 12.04 11.93 9.07
C ARG A 306 11.46 12.88 10.10
N ASN A 307 12.29 13.33 11.04
CA ASN A 307 11.88 14.30 12.06
C ASN A 307 11.98 15.74 11.57
N ASP A 308 12.98 16.02 10.72
CA ASP A 308 13.15 17.33 10.10
C ASP A 308 12.20 17.48 8.91
N ILE A 309 11.40 18.55 8.91
CA ILE A 309 10.38 18.79 7.87
C ILE A 309 11.00 19.11 6.50
N ASN A 310 12.17 19.74 6.44
CA ASN A 310 12.83 20.03 5.17
C ASN A 310 13.40 18.75 4.56
N VAL A 311 13.95 17.86 5.41
CA VAL A 311 14.37 16.52 4.96
C VAL A 311 13.16 15.69 4.55
N PHE A 312 12.04 15.76 5.29
CA PHE A 312 10.80 15.11 4.88
C PHE A 312 10.34 15.59 3.50
N ILE A 313 10.31 16.90 3.25
CA ILE A 313 9.93 17.49 1.96
C ILE A 313 10.89 17.08 0.84
N SER A 314 12.20 17.02 1.10
CA SER A 314 13.17 16.64 0.06
C SER A 314 12.97 15.20 -0.39
N GLU A 315 12.65 14.27 0.52
CA GLU A 315 12.32 12.87 0.19
C GLU A 315 11.11 12.76 -0.77
N LEU A 316 10.14 13.66 -0.63
CA LEU A 316 8.96 13.71 -1.50
C LEU A 316 9.24 14.21 -2.92
N GLN A 317 10.36 14.89 -3.13
CA GLN A 317 10.69 15.58 -4.38
C GLN A 317 11.71 14.83 -5.23
N TYR A 318 12.19 13.68 -4.77
CA TYR A 318 13.10 12.84 -5.56
C TYR A 318 12.48 12.46 -6.91
N PRO A 319 13.26 12.44 -8.01
CA PRO A 319 12.75 12.23 -9.36
C PRO A 319 11.90 10.97 -9.51
N GLU A 320 12.32 9.86 -8.91
CA GLU A 320 11.63 8.57 -8.96
C GLU A 320 10.26 8.62 -8.25
N VAL A 321 10.16 9.38 -7.15
CA VAL A 321 8.91 9.58 -6.40
C VAL A 321 7.93 10.42 -7.21
N VAL A 322 8.41 11.53 -7.77
CA VAL A 322 7.61 12.41 -8.66
C VAL A 322 7.17 11.66 -9.91
N ALA A 323 8.03 10.78 -10.44
CA ALA A 323 7.71 9.96 -11.60
C ALA A 323 6.64 8.92 -11.26
N ALA A 324 6.73 8.22 -10.13
CA ALA A 324 5.73 7.24 -9.70
C ALA A 324 4.36 7.89 -9.43
N GLN A 325 4.35 9.09 -8.83
CA GLN A 325 3.13 9.85 -8.53
C GLN A 325 2.28 10.18 -9.77
N ARG A 326 2.90 10.22 -10.96
CA ARG A 326 2.21 10.46 -12.22
C ARG A 326 1.53 9.21 -12.79
N HIS A 327 1.89 8.02 -12.32
CA HIS A 327 1.46 6.74 -12.88
C HIS A 327 0.53 5.96 -11.95
N ILE A 328 0.86 5.93 -10.66
CA ILE A 328 0.12 5.17 -9.64
C ILE A 328 -0.19 6.06 -8.43
N PRO A 329 -1.19 5.71 -7.60
CA PRO A 329 -1.37 6.32 -6.29
C PRO A 329 -0.12 6.13 -5.42
N VAL A 330 0.57 7.25 -5.14
CA VAL A 330 1.66 7.29 -4.18
C VAL A 330 1.15 7.97 -2.91
N GLY A 331 1.07 7.20 -1.82
CA GLY A 331 0.85 7.70 -0.47
C GLY A 331 2.17 7.82 0.29
N VAL A 332 2.13 8.51 1.44
CA VAL A 332 3.30 8.66 2.32
C VAL A 332 3.05 8.01 3.66
N GLY A 333 3.93 7.09 4.05
CA GLY A 333 4.02 6.54 5.39
C GLY A 333 4.61 7.58 6.35
N ILE A 334 3.81 8.00 7.33
CA ILE A 334 4.19 8.91 8.40
C ILE A 334 4.38 8.13 9.70
N LEU A 335 5.50 8.35 10.37
CA LEU A 335 5.74 7.80 11.70
C LEU A 335 4.98 8.65 12.74
N SER A 336 3.91 8.10 13.33
CA SER A 336 3.17 8.77 14.41
C SER A 336 3.78 8.56 15.80
N GLY A 337 4.80 7.70 15.89
CA GLY A 337 5.57 7.37 17.08
C GLY A 337 6.01 5.90 17.09
N LEU A 338 6.82 5.54 18.08
CA LEU A 338 7.15 4.17 18.50
C LEU A 338 6.96 4.06 20.02
N LYS A 339 6.91 2.83 20.56
CA LYS A 339 6.69 2.56 22.00
C LYS A 339 7.53 3.42 22.94
N ASN A 340 8.81 3.62 22.61
CA ASN A 340 9.76 4.39 23.43
C ASN A 340 10.21 5.70 22.76
N ARG A 341 9.57 6.10 21.64
CA ARG A 341 9.93 7.31 20.89
C ARG A 341 8.68 7.98 20.34
N HIS A 342 8.15 8.94 21.07
CA HIS A 342 6.93 9.64 20.69
C HIS A 342 7.19 10.71 19.63
N VAL A 343 6.20 10.92 18.75
CA VAL A 343 6.20 12.02 17.78
C VAL A 343 5.07 13.00 18.15
N PRO A 344 5.37 14.30 18.36
CA PRO A 344 4.35 15.30 18.67
C PRO A 344 3.28 15.36 17.58
N ILE A 345 2.00 15.52 17.97
CA ILE A 345 0.91 15.54 16.97
C ILE A 345 1.05 16.71 15.99
N LYS A 346 1.66 17.81 16.42
CA LYS A 346 1.95 18.97 15.56
C LYS A 346 2.83 18.59 14.37
N GLN A 347 3.88 17.79 14.60
CA GLN A 347 4.75 17.32 13.52
C GLN A 347 3.99 16.43 12.54
N VAL A 348 3.12 15.53 13.05
CA VAL A 348 2.26 14.70 12.20
C VAL A 348 1.33 15.56 11.34
N GLN A 349 0.72 16.62 11.90
CA GLN A 349 -0.12 17.56 11.16
C GLN A 349 0.64 18.32 10.07
N GLU A 350 1.85 18.78 10.37
CA GLU A 350 2.72 19.46 9.42
C GLU A 350 3.09 18.54 8.25
N GLN A 351 3.46 17.29 8.55
CA GLN A 351 3.75 16.28 7.52
C GLN A 351 2.53 15.97 6.65
N VAL A 352 1.34 15.76 7.24
CA VAL A 352 0.09 15.58 6.47
C VAL A 352 -0.19 16.79 5.57
N THR A 353 0.08 17.99 6.06
CA THR A 353 -0.08 19.23 5.27
C THR A 353 0.86 19.26 4.07
N GLU A 354 2.13 18.88 4.26
CA GLU A 354 3.11 18.82 3.18
C GLU A 354 2.80 17.73 2.16
N VAL A 355 2.32 16.56 2.58
CA VAL A 355 1.87 15.48 1.69
C VAL A 355 0.74 15.98 0.78
N ARG A 356 -0.24 16.69 1.34
CA ARG A 356 -1.34 17.30 0.57
C ARG A 356 -0.85 18.41 -0.36
N ARG A 357 0.06 19.28 0.12
CA ARG A 357 0.64 20.38 -0.67
C ARG A 357 1.36 19.86 -1.93
N HIS A 358 2.04 18.72 -1.81
CA HIS A 358 2.70 18.05 -2.93
C HIS A 358 1.79 17.08 -3.70
N LYS A 359 0.48 17.06 -3.42
CA LYS A 359 -0.55 16.32 -4.18
C LYS A 359 -0.36 14.80 -4.18
N PHE A 360 0.22 14.22 -3.13
CA PHE A 360 0.25 12.77 -2.96
C PHE A 360 -1.16 12.22 -2.79
N ALA A 361 -1.33 10.94 -3.08
CA ALA A 361 -2.62 10.26 -3.06
C ALA A 361 -3.19 10.12 -1.63
N GLY A 362 -2.36 10.28 -0.60
CA GLY A 362 -2.79 10.32 0.80
C GLY A 362 -1.68 9.92 1.78
N VAL A 363 -2.07 9.52 2.97
CA VAL A 363 -1.17 9.19 4.09
C VAL A 363 -1.52 7.86 4.74
N SER A 364 -0.50 7.15 5.20
CA SER A 364 -0.62 5.99 6.07
C SER A 364 0.20 6.22 7.34
N PHE A 365 -0.26 5.77 8.50
CA PHE A 365 0.45 6.00 9.76
C PHE A 365 0.99 4.70 10.35
N PHE A 366 2.29 4.69 10.61
CA PHE A 366 2.94 3.64 11.39
C PHE A 366 2.99 4.09 12.86
N PHE A 367 2.20 3.50 13.76
CA PHE A 367 1.16 2.47 13.57
C PHE A 367 0.00 2.74 14.55
N TYR A 368 -1.06 1.91 14.54
CA TYR A 368 -2.30 2.16 15.29
C TYR A 368 -2.13 2.71 16.72
N GLU A 369 -1.26 2.10 17.52
CA GLU A 369 -1.08 2.51 18.92
C GLU A 369 -0.53 3.93 19.05
N THR A 370 0.37 4.35 18.15
CA THR A 370 1.01 5.66 18.24
C THR A 370 0.14 6.78 17.66
N LEU A 371 -1.03 6.44 17.10
CA LEU A 371 -2.04 7.44 16.77
C LEU A 371 -2.55 8.15 18.03
N TRP A 372 -2.80 7.44 19.14
CA TRP A 372 -3.33 8.05 20.37
C TRP A 372 -3.24 7.23 21.66
N ASN A 373 -2.68 6.01 21.64
CA ASN A 373 -2.50 5.17 22.85
C ASN A 373 -1.09 5.31 23.42
N LEU A 374 -0.07 5.31 22.57
CA LEU A 374 1.35 5.43 22.93
C LEU A 374 1.90 6.82 22.59
N SER A 375 1.35 7.84 23.24
CA SER A 375 1.74 9.25 23.07
C SER A 375 1.87 9.99 24.40
N GLN A 376 2.61 11.10 24.40
CA GLN A 376 2.69 12.02 25.55
C GLN A 376 1.46 12.92 25.67
N GLU A 377 0.72 13.12 24.58
CA GLU A 377 -0.53 13.88 24.57
C GLU A 377 -1.71 12.98 24.92
N LYS A 378 -2.80 13.57 25.45
CA LYS A 378 -4.02 12.83 25.77
C LYS A 378 -4.62 12.22 24.52
N SER A 379 -5.14 11.00 24.66
CA SER A 379 -5.78 10.27 23.57
C SER A 379 -6.91 11.07 22.90
N SER A 380 -7.75 11.76 23.69
CA SER A 380 -8.83 12.63 23.21
C SER A 380 -8.34 13.77 22.32
N ASP A 381 -7.17 14.32 22.63
CA ASP A 381 -6.64 15.51 21.96
C ASP A 381 -6.08 15.11 20.60
N ARG A 382 -5.34 13.99 20.53
CA ARG A 382 -4.86 13.42 19.26
C ARG A 382 -6.01 12.96 18.37
N GLN A 383 -7.02 12.28 18.93
CA GLN A 383 -8.22 11.91 18.16
C GLN A 383 -8.96 13.14 17.62
N SER A 384 -9.05 14.22 18.40
CA SER A 384 -9.63 15.49 17.93
C SER A 384 -8.84 16.12 16.79
N VAL A 385 -7.51 15.97 16.79
CA VAL A 385 -6.66 16.37 15.65
C VAL A 385 -6.97 15.54 14.41
N PHE A 386 -7.01 14.21 14.51
CA PHE A 386 -7.36 13.35 13.37
C PHE A 386 -8.77 13.63 12.85
N GLN A 387 -9.74 13.89 13.73
CA GLN A 387 -11.08 14.30 13.33
C GLN A 387 -11.08 15.61 12.51
N ARG A 388 -10.18 16.56 12.82
CA ARG A 388 -10.01 17.79 12.03
C ARG A 388 -9.27 17.55 10.73
N LEU A 389 -8.20 16.74 10.75
CA LEU A 389 -7.43 16.38 9.56
C LEU A 389 -8.30 15.64 8.52
N PHE A 390 -9.20 14.79 9.00
CA PHE A 390 -10.11 13.95 8.22
C PHE A 390 -11.57 14.29 8.55
N SER A 391 -11.95 15.56 8.38
CA SER A 391 -13.26 16.09 8.78
C SER A 391 -14.46 15.50 8.05
N ALA A 392 -14.25 14.97 6.84
CA ALA A 392 -15.28 14.32 6.05
C ALA A 392 -14.77 12.98 5.51
N ALA A 393 -15.67 12.00 5.41
CA ALA A 393 -15.41 10.76 4.71
C ALA A 393 -15.06 11.04 3.24
N THR A 394 -14.07 10.30 2.71
CA THR A 394 -13.65 10.38 1.31
C THR A 394 -13.30 8.98 0.81
N PRO A 395 -13.58 8.64 -0.45
CA PRO A 395 -13.11 7.39 -1.02
C PRO A 395 -11.57 7.34 -1.06
N ARG A 396 -11.04 6.12 -0.94
CA ARG A 396 -9.65 5.82 -1.30
C ARG A 396 -9.42 6.04 -2.81
N PRO A 397 -8.24 6.48 -3.25
CA PRO A 397 -7.84 6.52 -4.65
C PRO A 397 -8.07 5.17 -5.36
N ASN A 398 -8.80 5.18 -6.48
CA ASN A 398 -9.07 3.97 -7.24
C ASN A 398 -8.07 3.86 -8.40
N ILE A 399 -7.21 2.85 -8.37
CA ILE A 399 -6.19 2.63 -9.42
C ILE A 399 -6.80 2.42 -10.80
N TYR A 400 -8.03 1.90 -10.91
CA TYR A 400 -8.68 1.62 -12.20
C TYR A 400 -9.38 2.86 -12.78
N LYS A 401 -9.55 3.93 -12.00
CA LYS A 401 -10.13 5.20 -12.49
C LYS A 401 -9.03 6.18 -12.82
N GLY A 402 -8.74 6.35 -14.11
CA GLY A 402 -7.79 7.33 -14.63
C GLY A 402 -6.40 6.79 -14.94
N TRP A 403 -6.13 5.50 -14.68
CA TRP A 403 -4.92 4.83 -15.15
C TRP A 403 -4.95 4.68 -16.67
N LYS A 404 -3.86 5.14 -17.30
CA LYS A 404 -3.56 4.86 -18.70
C LYS A 404 -2.43 3.84 -18.69
N SER A 405 -2.69 2.64 -19.21
CA SER A 405 -1.59 1.74 -19.58
C SER A 405 -0.74 2.48 -20.62
N ASN A 406 0.55 2.68 -20.33
CA ASN A 406 1.50 3.11 -21.36
C ASN A 406 1.72 1.98 -22.35
#